data_AF-A0A9W3K3W8-F1
#
_entry.id   AF-A0A9W3K3W8-F1
#
_cell.length_a   1.000
_cell.length_b   1.000
_cell.length_c   1.000
_cell.angle_alpha   90.00
_cell.angle_beta   90.00
_cell.angle_gamma   90.00
#
_symmetry.space_group_name_H-M   'P 1'
#
loop_
_entity.id
_entity.type
_entity.pdbx_description
1 polymer ?
#
loop_
_entity_poly.entity_id
_entity_poly.type
_entity_poly.pdbx_seq_one_letter_code
_entity_poly.pdbx_strand_id
1 'polypeptide(L)'
;MDRNVVPLTDPYRNHATKMPGFVAPTETELREIWRNNQDPEIRRLILEIVTLRKSLQKVMDWWEGANRNTTNHGELGGPFGPFRKLYFMLRDEMRRAGLM
;
A
#
# COMPACT_ATOMS: atom_id res chain seq x y z
N MET A 1 41.82 -36.72 -0.14
CA MET A 1 40.90 -35.68 0.37
C MET A 1 39.70 -35.65 -0.56
N ASP A 2 38.67 -36.42 -0.20
CA ASP A 2 37.47 -36.59 -1.02
C ASP A 2 36.58 -35.35 -0.88
N ARG A 3 36.43 -34.57 -1.96
CA ARG A 3 35.60 -33.36 -2.01
C ARG A 3 34.32 -33.66 -2.76
N ASN A 4 33.48 -34.52 -2.18
CA ASN A 4 32.08 -34.65 -2.60
C ASN A 4 31.29 -33.45 -2.07
N VAL A 5 31.39 -32.33 -2.79
CA VAL A 5 30.58 -31.14 -2.55
C VAL A 5 29.25 -31.34 -3.27
N VAL A 6 28.37 -32.16 -2.71
CA VAL A 6 26.99 -32.25 -3.18
C VAL A 6 26.33 -30.91 -2.89
N PRO A 7 25.80 -30.17 -3.88
CA PRO A 7 25.04 -28.97 -3.62
C PRO A 7 23.81 -29.36 -2.78
N LEU A 8 23.66 -28.78 -1.58
CA LEU A 8 22.44 -28.90 -0.80
C LEU A 8 21.31 -28.27 -1.62
N THR A 9 20.60 -29.12 -2.35
CA THR A 9 19.45 -28.72 -3.16
C THR A 9 18.31 -28.50 -2.19
N ASP A 10 18.16 -27.26 -1.74
CA ASP A 10 17.04 -26.86 -0.87
C ASP A 10 15.74 -26.91 -1.70
N PRO A 11 14.81 -27.83 -1.40
CA PRO A 11 13.55 -27.95 -2.11
C PRO A 11 12.62 -26.75 -1.92
N TYR A 12 12.91 -25.86 -0.96
CA TYR A 12 12.12 -24.67 -0.65
C TYR A 12 12.66 -23.37 -1.26
N ARG A 13 13.81 -23.40 -1.95
CA ARG A 13 14.44 -22.20 -2.54
C ARG A 13 13.55 -21.46 -3.54
N ASN A 14 12.59 -22.15 -4.15
CA ASN A 14 11.64 -21.59 -5.10
C ASN A 14 10.23 -21.37 -4.54
N HIS A 15 10.00 -21.68 -3.25
CA HIS A 15 8.74 -21.38 -2.57
C HIS A 15 8.85 -20.02 -1.89
N ALA A 16 9.08 -18.96 -2.68
CA ALA A 16 8.59 -17.65 -2.26
C ALA A 16 7.06 -17.78 -2.26
N THR A 17 6.49 -18.14 -1.11
CA THR A 17 5.05 -18.09 -0.87
C THR A 17 4.64 -16.67 -1.15
N LYS A 18 4.18 -16.40 -2.38
CA LYS A 18 3.62 -15.10 -2.73
C LYS A 18 2.55 -14.85 -1.70
N MET A 19 2.71 -13.77 -0.94
CA MET A 19 1.73 -13.36 0.06
C MET A 19 0.36 -13.42 -0.62
N PRO A 20 -0.62 -14.16 -0.07
CA PRO A 20 -1.91 -14.33 -0.72
C PRO A 20 -2.50 -12.95 -0.97
N GLY A 21 -3.26 -12.82 -2.07
CA GLY A 21 -3.92 -11.56 -2.40
C GLY A 21 -4.82 -11.15 -1.22
N PHE A 22 -4.41 -10.15 -0.47
CA PHE A 22 -5.19 -9.63 0.64
C PHE A 22 -6.21 -8.63 0.08
N VAL A 23 -7.49 -8.96 0.20
CA VAL A 23 -8.55 -8.00 -0.10
C VAL A 23 -8.66 -7.08 1.10
N ALA A 24 -8.40 -5.79 0.90
CA ALA A 24 -8.48 -4.82 1.98
C ALA A 24 -9.95 -4.68 2.44
N PRO A 25 -10.21 -4.73 3.77
CA PRO A 25 -11.57 -4.64 4.29
C PRO A 25 -12.16 -3.25 4.08
N THR A 26 -13.40 -3.18 3.63
CA THR A 26 -14.16 -1.94 3.46
C THR A 26 -14.36 -1.21 4.79
N GLU A 27 -14.72 0.08 4.75
CA GLU A 27 -14.99 0.84 5.98
C GLU A 27 -16.17 0.26 6.77
N THR A 28 -17.18 -0.28 6.09
CA THR A 28 -18.33 -0.95 6.71
C THR A 28 -17.91 -2.22 7.45
N GLU A 29 -17.08 -3.05 6.82
CA GLU A 29 -16.54 -4.26 7.45
C GLU A 29 -15.69 -3.91 8.68
N LEU A 30 -14.83 -2.88 8.60
CA LEU A 30 -14.05 -2.42 9.75
C LEU A 30 -14.94 -1.95 10.90
N ARG A 31 -16.06 -1.25 10.62
CA ARG A 31 -17.04 -0.83 11.64
C ARG A 31 -17.79 -2.00 12.25
N GLU A 32 -18.09 -3.04 11.48
CA GLU A 32 -18.68 -4.28 11.99
C GLU A 32 -17.71 -5.03 12.89
N ILE A 33 -16.46 -5.20 12.45
CA ILE A 33 -15.39 -5.83 13.25
C ILE A 33 -15.19 -5.06 14.55
N TRP A 34 -15.16 -3.72 14.51
CA TRP A 34 -15.05 -2.89 15.72
C TRP A 34 -16.18 -3.12 16.72
N ARG A 35 -17.43 -3.24 16.23
CA ARG A 35 -18.61 -3.47 17.08
C ARG A 35 -18.60 -4.87 17.70
N ASN A 36 -18.16 -5.87 16.94
CA ASN A 36 -18.20 -7.27 17.34
C ASN A 36 -16.98 -7.70 18.18
N ASN A 37 -15.87 -6.97 18.13
CA ASN A 37 -14.63 -7.32 18.82
C ASN A 37 -14.30 -6.35 19.96
N GLN A 38 -14.03 -6.88 21.15
CA GLN A 38 -13.57 -6.11 22.31
C GLN A 38 -12.05 -6.15 22.51
N ASP A 39 -11.33 -6.95 21.72
CA ASP A 39 -9.88 -7.04 21.79
C ASP A 39 -9.22 -5.67 21.50
N PRO A 40 -8.43 -5.11 22.44
CA PRO A 40 -7.70 -3.86 22.26
C PRO A 40 -6.76 -3.86 21.05
N GLU A 41 -6.11 -4.99 20.73
CA GLU A 41 -5.15 -5.08 19.63
C GLU A 41 -5.86 -5.00 18.28
N ILE A 42 -7.00 -5.69 18.14
CA ILE A 42 -7.84 -5.61 16.94
C ILE A 42 -8.34 -4.17 16.73
N ARG A 43 -8.79 -3.51 17.81
CA ARG A 43 -9.25 -2.13 17.76
C ARG A 43 -8.13 -1.17 17.35
N ARG A 44 -6.94 -1.32 17.92
CA ARG A 44 -5.77 -0.55 17.54
C ARG A 44 -5.45 -0.72 16.06
N LEU A 45 -5.41 -1.97 15.58
CA LEU A 45 -5.14 -2.26 14.18
C LEU A 45 -6.17 -1.59 13.24
N ILE A 46 -7.46 -1.64 13.58
CA ILE A 46 -8.51 -0.95 12.83
C ILE A 46 -8.25 0.57 12.76
N LEU A 47 -7.89 1.19 13.89
CA LEU A 47 -7.57 2.62 13.93
C LEU A 47 -6.32 2.96 13.12
N GLU A 48 -5.30 2.11 13.15
CA GLU A 48 -4.09 2.28 12.33
C GLU A 48 -4.43 2.21 10.84
N ILE A 49 -5.24 1.24 10.40
CA ILE A 49 -5.72 1.14 9.02
C ILE A 49 -6.49 2.41 8.61
N VAL A 50 -7.43 2.87 9.44
CA VAL A 50 -8.21 4.08 9.16
C VAL A 50 -7.31 5.32 9.10
N THR A 51 -6.31 5.41 9.98
CA THR A 51 -5.36 6.52 10.01
C THR A 51 -4.49 6.54 8.75
N LEU A 52 -4.01 5.38 8.30
CA LEU A 52 -3.24 5.24 7.06
C LEU A 52 -4.09 5.59 5.83
N ARG A 53 -5.37 5.19 5.79
CA ARG A 53 -6.28 5.61 4.71
C ARG A 53 -6.44 7.12 4.65
N LYS A 54 -6.61 7.78 5.80
CA LYS A 54 -6.70 9.24 5.88
C LYS A 54 -5.40 9.94 5.49
N SER A 55 -4.24 9.37 5.81
CA SER A 55 -2.96 9.94 5.39
C SER A 55 -2.78 9.86 3.88
N LEU A 56 -3.15 8.73 3.25
CA LEU A 56 -3.14 8.60 1.79
C LEU A 56 -4.04 9.64 1.11
N GLN A 57 -5.26 9.82 1.62
CA GLN A 57 -6.18 10.85 1.11
C GLN A 57 -5.56 12.26 1.23
N LYS A 58 -4.96 12.57 2.38
CA LYS A 58 -4.32 13.88 2.60
C LYS A 58 -3.18 14.15 1.62
N VAL A 59 -2.36 13.13 1.31
CA VAL A 59 -1.30 13.26 0.31
C VAL A 59 -1.89 13.48 -1.09
N MET A 60 -3.01 12.81 -1.42
CA MET A 60 -3.70 13.03 -2.69
C MET A 60 -4.27 14.43 -2.79
N ASP A 61 -4.92 14.93 -1.73
CA ASP A 61 -5.46 16.29 -1.68
C ASP A 61 -4.35 17.34 -1.84
N TRP A 62 -3.18 17.12 -1.23
CA TRP A 62 -2.00 17.96 -1.40
C TRP A 62 -1.47 17.91 -2.83
N TRP A 63 -1.41 16.72 -3.43
CA TRP A 63 -1.02 16.56 -4.82
C TRP A 63 -1.97 17.32 -5.76
N GLU A 64 -3.29 17.17 -5.57
CA GLU A 64 -4.29 17.87 -6.37
C GLU A 64 -4.20 19.39 -6.21
N GLY A 65 -4.02 19.87 -4.97
CA GLY A 65 -3.83 21.29 -4.70
C GLY A 65 -2.59 21.86 -5.38
N ALA A 66 -1.45 21.17 -5.27
CA ALA A 66 -0.21 21.57 -5.94
C ALA A 66 -0.34 21.50 -7.46
N ASN A 67 -1.03 20.49 -8.00
CA ASN A 67 -1.30 20.34 -9.43
C ASN A 67 -2.18 21.49 -9.97
N ARG A 68 -3.22 21.88 -9.24
CA ARG A 68 -4.11 22.99 -9.64
C ARG A 68 -3.42 24.36 -9.59
N ASN A 69 -2.52 24.56 -8.62
CA ASN A 69 -1.90 25.86 -8.37
C ASN A 69 -0.61 26.10 -9.16
N THR A 70 -0.12 25.10 -9.89
CA THR A 70 1.17 25.20 -10.61
C THR A 70 0.93 25.16 -12.12
N THR A 71 1.15 26.27 -12.81
CA THR A 71 0.97 26.38 -14.26
C THR A 71 2.10 25.71 -15.05
N ASN A 72 3.29 25.60 -14.44
CA ASN A 72 4.45 24.96 -15.05
C ASN A 72 5.20 24.12 -14.00
N HIS A 73 5.18 22.81 -14.17
CA HIS A 73 5.86 21.87 -13.30
C HIS A 73 7.34 21.64 -13.67
N GLY A 74 7.86 22.33 -14.68
CA GLY A 74 9.24 22.18 -15.16
C GLY A 74 9.57 20.71 -15.47
N GLU A 75 10.74 20.27 -15.02
CA GLU A 75 11.21 18.88 -15.16
C GLU A 75 10.34 17.86 -14.40
N LEU A 76 9.52 18.30 -13.43
CA LEU A 76 8.72 17.42 -12.58
C LEU A 76 7.38 17.00 -13.19
N GLY A 77 6.81 17.77 -14.12
CA GLY A 77 5.48 17.51 -14.69
C GLY A 77 5.44 17.31 -16.19
N GLY A 78 6.57 16.94 -16.80
CA GLY A 78 6.54 16.30 -18.12
C GLY A 78 5.68 15.03 -18.12
N PRO A 79 5.38 14.44 -19.30
CA PRO A 79 4.53 13.25 -19.43
C PRO A 79 4.99 12.05 -18.59
N PHE A 80 6.28 11.99 -18.23
CA PHE A 80 6.89 10.97 -17.37
C PHE A 80 7.57 11.56 -16.13
N GLY A 81 7.22 12.80 -15.77
CA GLY A 81 7.83 13.51 -14.65
C GLY A 81 7.58 12.79 -13.31
N PRO A 82 8.51 12.89 -12.35
CA PRO A 82 8.38 12.31 -11.02
C PRO A 82 7.04 12.61 -10.33
N PHE A 83 6.46 13.79 -10.58
CA PHE A 83 5.19 14.22 -9.97
C PHE A 83 3.99 13.40 -10.49
N ARG A 84 4.00 13.06 -11.78
CA ARG A 84 2.97 12.20 -12.40
C ARG A 84 3.17 10.74 -12.02
N LYS A 85 4.41 10.29 -11.85
CA LYS A 85 4.72 8.96 -11.29
C LYS A 85 4.19 8.80 -9.87
N LEU A 86 4.38 9.82 -9.02
CA LEU A 86 3.84 9.85 -7.67
C LEU A 86 2.31 9.71 -7.65
N TYR A 87 1.61 10.44 -8.52
CA TYR A 87 0.16 10.32 -8.66
C TYR A 87 -0.30 8.89 -8.94
N PHE A 88 0.32 8.22 -9.92
CA PHE A 88 -0.06 6.84 -10.25
C PHE A 88 0.23 5.86 -9.12
N MET A 89 1.38 5.98 -8.46
CA MET A 89 1.71 5.15 -7.29
C MET A 89 0.71 5.36 -6.16
N LEU A 90 0.36 6.61 -5.87
CA LEU A 90 -0.60 6.94 -4.82
C LEU A 90 -2.00 6.43 -5.16
N ARG A 91 -2.42 6.57 -6.42
CA ARG A 91 -3.72 6.07 -6.90
C ARG A 91 -3.81 4.55 -6.80
N ASP A 92 -2.76 3.84 -7.18
CA ASP A 92 -2.71 2.38 -7.04
C ASP A 92 -2.77 1.95 -5.57
N GLU A 93 -2.10 2.68 -4.68
CA GLU A 93 -2.14 2.40 -3.24
C GLU A 93 -3.51 2.71 -2.64
N MET A 94 -4.16 3.80 -3.05
CA MET A 94 -5.54 4.11 -2.65
C MET A 94 -6.53 3.04 -3.11
N ARG A 95 -6.37 2.51 -4.33
CA ARG A 95 -7.16 1.38 -4.82
C ARG A 95 -6.93 0.13 -3.97
N ARG A 96 -5.68 -0.20 -3.66
CA ARG A 96 -5.34 -1.32 -2.77
C ARG A 96 -5.93 -1.14 -1.37
N ALA A 97 -5.97 0.09 -0.88
CA ALA A 97 -6.56 0.43 0.41
C ALA A 97 -8.10 0.44 0.39
N GLY A 98 -8.75 0.33 -0.78
CA GLY A 98 -10.22 0.34 -0.90
C GLY A 98 -10.85 1.73 -0.87
N LEU A 99 -10.12 2.76 -1.30
CA LEU A 99 -10.59 4.17 -1.33
C LEU A 99 -11.11 4.64 -2.70
N MET A 100 -10.88 3.86 -3.77
CA MET A 100 -11.30 4.15 -5.16
C MET A 100 -11.70 2.86 -5.87
#